data_AF-A0A972DJ89-F1
#
_entry.id   AF-A0A972DJ89-F1
#
_cell.length_a   1.000
_cell.length_b   1.000
_cell.length_c   1.000
_cell.angle_alpha   90.00
_cell.angle_beta   90.00
_cell.angle_gamma   90.00
#
_symmetry.space_group_name_H-M   'P 1'
#
loop_
_entity.id
_entity.type
_entity.pdbx_description
1 polymer ?
#
loop_
_entity_poly.entity_id
_entity_poly.type
_entity_poly.pdbx_seq_one_letter_code
_entity_poly.pdbx_strand_id
1 'polypeptide(L)'
;MNEKYTERFYRNRFKNDKLTYFTVKVKETDLSIGATGNLHEQALASILKYRAIVETYIEKHPEFLTSFSPIKSAPNASFLIRKMCDAAFAANVGPMA
;
A
#
# COMPACT_ATOMS: atom_id res chain seq x y z
N MET A 1 3.07 22.29 11.29
CA MET A 1 3.45 21.35 12.37
C MET A 1 4.57 20.48 11.84
N ASN A 2 5.80 20.63 12.36
CA ASN A 2 6.92 19.79 11.95
C ASN A 2 6.73 18.38 12.54
N GLU A 3 6.45 17.40 11.68
CA GLU A 3 6.40 15.99 12.08
C GLU A 3 7.78 15.59 12.64
N LYS A 4 7.82 15.14 13.90
CA LYS A 4 9.03 14.59 14.53
C LYS A 4 9.47 13.36 13.73
N TYR A 5 10.60 13.47 13.04
CA TYR A 5 11.28 12.32 12.45
C TYR A 5 11.61 11.32 13.55
N THR A 6 10.94 10.17 13.53
CA THR A 6 11.20 9.06 14.45
C THR A 6 12.09 8.07 13.73
N GLU A 7 13.28 7.81 14.27
CA GLU A 7 14.23 6.87 13.69
C GLU A 7 13.66 5.45 13.65
N ARG A 8 13.58 4.86 12.45
CA ARG A 8 12.97 3.53 12.24
C ARG A 8 14.01 2.43 12.40
N PHE A 9 14.33 2.09 13.64
CA PHE A 9 15.38 1.13 14.02
C PHE A 9 15.28 -0.23 13.30
N TYR A 10 14.07 -0.72 13.01
CA TYR A 10 13.86 -1.99 12.31
C TYR A 10 14.45 -2.01 10.89
N ARG A 11 14.58 -0.85 10.23
CA ARG A 11 15.12 -0.76 8.85
C ARG A 11 16.61 -1.11 8.79
N ASN A 12 17.34 -0.94 9.89
CA ASN A 12 18.76 -1.28 9.97
C ASN A 12 19.01 -2.76 10.23
N ARG A 13 17.99 -3.54 10.63
CA ARG A 13 18.16 -4.97 11.01
C ARG A 13 18.38 -5.90 9.82
N PHE A 14 18.04 -5.47 8.62
CA PHE A 14 18.02 -6.34 7.44
C PHE A 14 19.21 -6.14 6.49
N LYS A 15 20.24 -5.35 6.85
CA LYS A 15 21.39 -5.08 5.96
C LYS A 15 22.08 -6.39 5.54
N ASN A 16 21.82 -6.79 4.29
CA ASN A 16 22.56 -7.82 3.57
C ASN A 16 23.42 -7.11 2.53
N ASP A 17 24.72 -7.41 2.49
CA ASP A 17 25.69 -6.73 1.62
C ASP A 17 25.38 -6.88 0.12
N LYS A 18 24.49 -7.82 -0.27
CA LYS A 18 24.08 -8.04 -1.65
C LYS A 18 22.85 -7.24 -2.09
N LEU A 19 22.23 -6.45 -1.20
CA LEU A 19 21.00 -5.72 -1.49
C LEU A 19 21.22 -4.21 -1.36
N THR A 20 20.76 -3.46 -2.35
CA THR A 20 20.58 -2.01 -2.28
C THR A 20 19.27 -1.70 -1.58
N TYR A 21 19.36 -0.97 -0.47
CA TYR A 21 18.21 -0.50 0.29
C TYR A 21 17.88 0.95 -0.09
N PHE A 22 16.62 1.22 -0.35
CA PHE A 22 16.10 2.56 -0.60
C PHE A 22 14.69 2.71 -0.02
N THR A 23 14.23 3.95 0.11
CA THR A 23 12.90 4.28 0.64
C THR A 23 12.12 5.09 -0.37
N VAL A 24 10.82 4.81 -0.51
CA VAL A 24 9.91 5.57 -1.35
C VAL A 24 8.68 5.93 -0.53
N LYS A 25 8.38 7.23 -0.44
CA LYS A 25 7.24 7.74 0.31
C LYS A 25 6.32 8.56 -0.60
N VAL A 26 5.04 8.22 -0.62
CA VAL A 26 3.97 8.99 -1.28
C VAL A 26 2.78 9.06 -0.34
N LYS A 27 2.46 10.27 0.15
CA LYS A 27 1.47 10.50 1.21
C LYS A 27 1.69 9.52 2.39
N GLU A 28 0.71 8.69 2.72
CA GLU A 28 0.76 7.70 3.81
C GLU A 28 1.53 6.43 3.45
N THR A 29 1.74 6.14 2.16
CA THR A 29 2.49 4.95 1.72
C THR A 29 3.98 5.21 1.89
N ASP A 30 4.63 4.47 2.78
CA ASP A 30 6.05 4.64 3.12
C ASP A 30 6.76 3.28 3.09
N LEU A 31 7.39 2.97 1.96
CA LEU A 31 8.04 1.70 1.70
C LEU A 31 9.55 1.80 1.96
N SER A 32 10.10 0.76 2.59
CA SER A 32 11.54 0.50 2.65
C SER A 32 11.81 -0.79 1.89
N ILE A 33 12.57 -0.71 0.80
CA ILE A 33 12.75 -1.79 -0.16
C ILE A 33 14.22 -2.17 -0.19
N GLY A 34 14.51 -3.46 -0.06
CA GLY A 34 15.81 -4.05 -0.35
C GLY A 34 15.72 -4.85 -1.64
N ALA A 35 16.55 -4.53 -2.64
CA ALA A 35 16.56 -5.20 -3.94
C ALA A 35 18.00 -5.37 -4.45
N THR A 36 18.21 -6.21 -5.45
CA THR A 36 19.54 -6.43 -6.06
C THR A 36 20.06 -5.22 -6.87
N GLY A 37 19.25 -4.18 -7.01
CA GLY A 37 19.61 -2.90 -7.63
C GLY A 37 18.65 -1.79 -7.19
N ASN A 38 18.97 -0.55 -7.55
CA ASN A 38 18.10 0.57 -7.24
C ASN A 38 16.86 0.56 -8.15
N LEU A 39 15.69 0.29 -7.57
CA LEU A 39 14.40 0.26 -8.26
C LEU A 39 13.46 1.39 -7.79
N HIS A 40 14.03 2.51 -7.35
CA HIS A 40 13.29 3.64 -6.79
C HIS A 40 12.19 4.14 -7.73
N GLU A 41 12.51 4.38 -9.01
CA GLU A 41 11.55 4.91 -9.98
C GLU A 41 10.43 3.93 -10.31
N GLN A 42 10.73 2.63 -10.41
CA GLN A 42 9.73 1.59 -10.63
C GLN A 42 8.78 1.48 -9.43
N ALA A 43 9.33 1.57 -8.21
CA ALA A 43 8.54 1.58 -6.99
C ALA A 43 7.66 2.83 -6.91
N LEU A 44 8.20 4.02 -7.19
CA LEU A 44 7.45 5.28 -7.21
C LEU A 44 6.28 5.23 -8.20
N ALA A 45 6.54 4.82 -9.45
CA ALA A 45 5.51 4.68 -10.47
C ALA A 45 4.41 3.68 -10.07
N SER A 46 4.80 2.56 -9.45
CA SER A 46 3.85 1.55 -8.96
C SER A 46 2.99 2.08 -7.82
N ILE A 47 3.58 2.78 -6.86
CA ILE A 47 2.83 3.40 -5.75
C ILE A 47 1.80 4.38 -6.30
N LEU A 48 2.21 5.30 -7.17
CA LEU A 48 1.30 6.29 -7.76
C LEU A 48 0.13 5.61 -8.50
N LYS A 49 0.43 4.60 -9.33
CA LYS A 49 -0.58 3.84 -10.08
C LYS A 49 -1.60 3.17 -9.17
N TYR A 50 -1.15 2.40 -8.19
CA TYR A 50 -2.06 1.61 -7.37
C TYR A 50 -2.81 2.46 -6.34
N ARG A 51 -2.18 3.53 -5.82
CA ARG A 51 -2.88 4.52 -4.98
C ARG A 51 -4.02 5.19 -5.74
N ALA A 52 -3.79 5.65 -6.97
CA ALA A 52 -4.85 6.26 -7.77
C ALA A 52 -6.05 5.32 -7.97
N ILE A 53 -5.80 4.03 -8.21
CA ILE A 53 -6.88 3.02 -8.32
C ILE A 53 -7.71 2.94 -7.03
N VAL A 54 -7.07 2.94 -5.87
CA VAL A 54 -7.76 2.86 -4.57
C VAL A 54 -8.49 4.16 -4.27
N GLU A 55 -7.84 5.32 -4.41
CA GLU A 55 -8.42 6.63 -4.17
C GLU A 55 -9.66 6.87 -5.06
N THR A 56 -9.57 6.58 -6.38
CA THR A 56 -10.71 6.70 -7.30
C THR A 56 -11.86 5.73 -6.98
N TYR A 57 -11.56 4.54 -6.44
CA TYR A 57 -12.62 3.61 -6.04
C TYR A 57 -13.33 4.10 -4.78
N ILE A 58 -12.58 4.60 -3.80
CA ILE A 58 -13.12 5.18 -2.55
C ILE A 58 -14.02 6.37 -2.84
N GLU A 59 -13.67 7.24 -3.80
CA GLU A 59 -14.51 8.37 -4.21
C GLU A 59 -15.93 7.95 -4.63
N LYS A 60 -16.05 6.78 -5.27
CA LYS A 60 -17.34 6.22 -5.74
C LYS A 60 -18.01 5.31 -4.73
N HIS A 61 -17.22 4.72 -3.83
CA HIS A 61 -17.63 3.74 -2.83
C HIS A 61 -16.99 4.08 -1.47
N PRO A 62 -17.45 5.14 -0.78
CA PRO A 62 -16.83 5.62 0.45
C PRO A 62 -16.76 4.56 1.57
N GLU A 63 -17.70 3.62 1.58
CA GLU A 63 -17.74 2.47 2.49
C GLU A 63 -16.51 1.56 2.38
N PHE A 64 -15.81 1.58 1.23
CA PHE A 64 -14.57 0.82 1.04
C PHE A 64 -13.48 1.29 2.01
N LEU A 65 -13.42 2.58 2.34
CA LEU A 65 -12.40 3.11 3.25
C LEU A 65 -12.75 2.85 4.72
N THR A 66 -14.03 2.89 5.07
CA THR A 66 -14.49 2.97 6.47
C THR A 66 -15.07 1.67 7.02
N SER A 67 -15.37 0.69 6.16
CA SER A 67 -15.94 -0.59 6.62
C SER A 67 -14.93 -1.38 7.44
N PHE A 68 -15.40 -1.92 8.58
CA PHE A 68 -14.69 -2.91 9.39
C PHE A 68 -15.18 -4.35 9.14
N SER A 69 -16.01 -4.53 8.11
CA SER A 69 -16.57 -5.83 7.72
C SER A 69 -16.45 -6.04 6.22
N PRO A 70 -16.50 -7.29 5.73
CA PRO A 70 -16.36 -7.57 4.32
C PRO A 70 -17.40 -6.84 3.48
N ILE A 71 -16.96 -6.30 2.35
CA ILE A 71 -17.85 -5.72 1.34
C ILE A 71 -17.59 -6.36 -0.01
N LYS A 72 -18.63 -6.46 -0.83
CA LYS A 72 -18.52 -6.96 -2.20
C LYS A 72 -18.01 -5.84 -3.10
N SER A 73 -17.02 -6.14 -3.93
CA SER A 73 -16.55 -5.21 -4.96
C SER A 73 -17.61 -5.01 -6.06
N ALA A 74 -17.61 -3.82 -6.68
CA ALA A 74 -18.44 -3.55 -7.85
C ALA A 74 -18.09 -4.54 -8.99
N PRO A 75 -19.06 -4.97 -9.83
CA PRO A 75 -18.80 -5.92 -10.92
C PRO A 75 -17.67 -5.49 -11.87
N ASN A 76 -17.54 -4.18 -12.11
CA ASN A 76 -16.53 -3.57 -12.96
C ASN A 76 -15.30 -3.03 -12.18
N ALA A 77 -15.14 -3.39 -10.90
CA ALA A 77 -14.01 -2.95 -10.09
C ALA A 77 -12.67 -3.37 -10.73
N SER A 78 -11.58 -2.71 -10.35
CA SER A 78 -10.26 -3.13 -10.83
C SER A 78 -9.85 -4.48 -10.22
N PHE A 79 -8.84 -5.13 -10.81
CA PHE A 79 -8.31 -6.38 -10.24
C PHE A 79 -7.80 -6.20 -8.81
N LEU A 80 -7.13 -5.07 -8.52
CA LEU A 80 -6.65 -4.76 -7.17
C LEU A 80 -7.79 -4.69 -6.16
N ILE A 81 -8.86 -3.96 -6.49
CA ILE A 81 -10.01 -3.78 -5.59
C ILE A 81 -10.71 -5.11 -5.33
N ARG A 82 -10.91 -5.94 -6.37
CA ARG A 82 -11.47 -7.29 -6.19
C ARG A 82 -10.62 -8.11 -5.22
N LYS A 83 -9.28 -8.11 -5.40
CA LYS A 83 -8.38 -8.84 -4.52
C LYS A 83 -8.43 -8.38 -3.06
N MET A 84 -8.54 -7.07 -2.83
CA MET A 84 -8.71 -6.53 -1.48
C MET A 84 -10.02 -7.01 -0.85
N CYS A 85 -11.15 -6.93 -1.57
CA CYS A 85 -12.44 -7.43 -1.10
C CYS A 85 -12.43 -8.94 -0.84
N ASP A 86 -11.83 -9.74 -1.72
CA ASP A 86 -11.78 -11.20 -1.59
C ASP A 86 -10.97 -11.62 -0.36
N ALA A 87 -9.82 -10.96 -0.13
CA ALA A 87 -8.99 -11.21 1.05
C ALA A 87 -9.70 -10.81 2.34
N ALA A 88 -10.37 -9.66 2.33
CA ALA A 88 -11.14 -9.17 3.46
C ALA A 88 -12.32 -10.09 3.80
N PHE A 89 -13.00 -10.63 2.78
CA PHE A 89 -14.04 -11.65 2.96
C PHE A 89 -13.48 -12.92 3.62
N ALA A 90 -12.33 -13.41 3.15
CA ALA A 90 -11.69 -14.60 3.72
C ALA A 90 -11.26 -14.40 5.19
N ALA A 91 -10.86 -13.20 5.57
CA ALA A 91 -10.40 -12.86 6.93
C ALA A 91 -11.49 -12.23 7.83
N ASN A 92 -12.71 -12.03 7.31
CA ASN A 92 -13.82 -11.36 7.99
C ASN A 92 -13.47 -9.96 8.54
N VAL A 93 -12.84 -9.14 7.72
CA VAL A 93 -12.43 -7.76 8.03
C VAL A 93 -12.88 -6.80 6.93
N GLY A 94 -12.62 -5.50 7.09
CA GLY A 94 -12.78 -4.51 6.03
C GLY A 94 -11.72 -4.63 4.93
N PRO A 95 -11.97 -4.12 3.71
CA PRO A 95 -11.04 -4.25 2.57
C PRO A 95 -9.72 -3.46 2.72
N MET A 96 -9.64 -2.54 3.69
CA MET A 96 -8.42 -1.77 3.98
C MET A 96 -7.51 -2.39 5.04
N ALA A 97 -7.93 -3.52 5.64
CA ALA A 97 -7.20 -4.24 6.69
C ALA A 97 -6.12 -5.19 6.15
#